data_AF-A0AAE4BRN3-F1
#
_entry.id   AF-A0AAE4BRN3-F1
#
_cell.length_a   1.000
_cell.length_b   1.000
_cell.length_c   1.000
_cell.angle_alpha   90.00
_cell.angle_beta   90.00
_cell.angle_gamma   90.00
#
_symmetry.space_group_name_H-M   'P 1'
#
loop_
_entity.id
_entity.type
_entity.pdbx_description
1 polymer ?
#
loop_
_entity_poly.entity_id
_entity_poly.type
_entity_poly.pdbx_seq_one_letter_code
_entity_poly.pdbx_strand_id
1 'polypeptide(L)'
;MNIETTLNIDHNLKEMIFSTAVGDLSFTYFEHWLLNQSQYHNLIAEDLFFLNLYSMDYQDKGIQEEFEKTILEHLDQNEFELFKIKHILNKITEDESQIERLLQVCLDWKNNDMEWIKRFGYHLYDFSEYEFYGYSKKELINKIQREAKDLLSALQDDNHIHKNIEFRPNRFTTIRPKSIKIKILNRRRKRRKSVLERLRNMLNR
;
A
#
# COMPACT_ATOMS: atom_id res chain seq x y z
N MET A 1 26.15 -16.17 -16.34
CA MET A 1 26.76 -14.88 -16.00
C MET A 1 25.92 -13.86 -16.75
N ASN A 2 24.83 -13.40 -16.14
CA ASN A 2 23.90 -12.48 -16.78
C ASN A 2 24.50 -11.10 -16.64
N ILE A 3 24.87 -10.49 -17.76
CA ILE A 3 25.18 -9.08 -17.81
C ILE A 3 23.82 -8.42 -17.68
N GLU A 4 23.49 -7.91 -16.49
CA GLU A 4 22.33 -7.04 -16.29
C GLU A 4 22.61 -5.73 -17.05
N THR A 5 22.33 -5.72 -18.35
CA THR A 5 22.25 -4.50 -19.13
C THR A 5 20.95 -3.83 -18.75
N THR A 6 21.00 -2.97 -17.72
CA THR A 6 19.90 -2.06 -17.41
C THR A 6 19.68 -1.17 -18.61
N LEU A 7 18.50 -1.29 -19.25
CA LEU A 7 18.22 -0.54 -20.46
C LEU A 7 18.03 0.95 -20.12
N ASN A 8 18.77 1.83 -20.78
CA ASN A 8 18.62 3.28 -20.58
C ASN A 8 17.51 3.83 -21.48
N ILE A 9 16.26 3.62 -21.05
CA ILE A 9 15.09 4.26 -21.68
C ILE A 9 14.88 5.66 -21.13
N ASP A 10 14.29 6.55 -21.93
CA ASP A 10 13.93 7.87 -21.43
C ASP A 10 12.85 7.81 -20.35
N HIS A 11 12.80 8.90 -19.58
CA HIS A 11 11.92 9.02 -18.43
C HIS A 11 10.43 8.90 -18.79
N ASN A 12 10.02 9.43 -19.95
CA ASN A 12 8.63 9.44 -20.38
C ASN A 12 8.13 8.02 -20.71
N LEU A 13 8.95 7.23 -21.43
CA LEU A 13 8.64 5.82 -21.66
C LEU A 13 8.55 5.05 -20.35
N LYS A 14 9.48 5.28 -19.43
CA LYS A 14 9.48 4.61 -18.12
C LYS A 14 8.23 4.93 -17.32
N GLU A 15 7.82 6.21 -17.26
CA GLU A 15 6.60 6.62 -16.57
C GLU A 15 5.35 5.97 -17.17
N MET A 16 5.24 5.92 -18.51
CA MET A 16 4.12 5.27 -19.20
C MET A 16 4.06 3.78 -18.90
N ILE A 17 5.20 3.09 -18.93
CA ILE A 17 5.32 1.67 -18.61
C ILE A 17 4.89 1.42 -17.17
N PHE A 18 5.47 2.14 -16.21
CA PHE A 18 5.16 1.94 -14.80
C PHE A 18 3.72 2.28 -14.46
N SER A 19 3.17 3.36 -15.03
CA SER A 19 1.76 3.75 -14.86
C SER A 19 0.80 2.69 -15.40
N THR A 20 1.15 2.07 -16.53
CA THR A 20 0.39 0.95 -17.09
C THR A 20 0.47 -0.28 -16.20
N ALA A 21 1.67 -0.64 -15.74
CA ALA A 21 1.88 -1.80 -14.87
C ALA A 21 1.13 -1.68 -13.53
N VAL A 22 1.01 -0.48 -12.94
CA VAL A 22 0.22 -0.29 -11.71
C VAL A 22 -1.29 -0.10 -11.97
N GLY A 23 -1.71 -0.06 -13.24
CA GLY A 23 -3.11 0.05 -13.65
C GLY A 23 -3.69 1.47 -13.64
N ASP A 24 -2.85 2.51 -13.59
CA ASP A 24 -3.29 3.90 -13.80
C ASP A 24 -3.66 4.17 -15.26
N LEU A 25 -2.97 3.52 -16.19
CA LEU A 25 -3.26 3.54 -17.62
C LEU A 25 -3.73 2.18 -18.08
N SER A 26 -4.69 2.16 -19.00
CA SER A 26 -5.11 0.91 -19.63
C SER A 26 -4.06 0.43 -20.64
N PHE A 27 -3.96 -0.89 -20.81
CA PHE A 27 -3.10 -1.49 -21.84
C PHE A 27 -3.43 -0.98 -23.25
N THR A 28 -4.70 -0.85 -23.59
CA THR A 28 -5.13 -0.27 -24.88
C THR A 28 -4.63 1.17 -25.06
N TYR A 29 -4.65 1.98 -24.01
CA TYR A 29 -4.12 3.35 -24.08
C TYR A 29 -2.60 3.34 -24.27
N PHE A 30 -1.90 2.51 -23.50
CA PHE A 30 -0.45 2.35 -23.61
C PHE A 30 -0.02 1.89 -25.01
N GLU A 31 -0.68 0.87 -25.56
CA GLU A 31 -0.44 0.36 -26.91
C GLU A 31 -0.58 1.46 -27.96
N HIS A 32 -1.71 2.18 -27.96
CA HIS A 32 -1.94 3.29 -28.87
C HIS A 32 -0.89 4.40 -28.70
N TRP A 33 -0.52 4.72 -27.47
CA TRP A 33 0.51 5.71 -27.20
C TRP A 33 1.87 5.26 -27.76
N LEU A 34 2.27 4.01 -27.51
CA LEU A 34 3.55 3.43 -27.92
C LEU A 34 3.67 3.37 -29.45
N LEU A 35 2.61 2.95 -30.14
CA LEU A 35 2.57 2.92 -31.60
C LEU A 35 2.75 4.32 -32.23
N ASN A 36 2.36 5.38 -31.54
CA ASN A 36 2.50 6.76 -32.00
C ASN A 36 3.89 7.37 -31.70
N GLN A 37 4.75 6.71 -30.93
CA GLN A 37 6.10 7.20 -30.64
C GLN A 37 7.11 6.76 -31.71
N SER A 38 7.19 7.51 -32.81
CA SER A 38 8.09 7.20 -33.94
C SER A 38 9.55 7.04 -33.55
N GLN A 39 9.99 7.72 -32.49
CA GLN A 39 11.34 7.63 -31.94
C GLN A 39 11.71 6.23 -31.44
N TYR A 40 10.74 5.39 -31.06
CA TYR A 40 11.00 4.02 -30.61
C TYR A 40 10.90 2.98 -31.73
N HIS A 41 10.37 3.33 -32.91
CA HIS A 41 10.18 2.37 -34.01
C HIS A 41 11.50 1.81 -34.53
N ASN A 42 12.54 2.63 -34.59
CA ASN A 42 13.86 2.20 -35.03
C ASN A 42 14.52 1.23 -34.03
N LEU A 43 14.12 1.29 -32.75
CA LEU A 43 14.67 0.44 -31.69
C LEU A 43 14.10 -0.98 -31.72
N ILE A 44 12.96 -1.21 -32.39
CA ILE A 44 12.32 -2.54 -32.49
C ILE A 44 13.26 -3.58 -33.10
N ALA A 45 14.07 -3.18 -34.09
CA ALA A 45 15.01 -4.09 -34.75
C ALA A 45 16.34 -4.26 -33.98
N GLU A 46 16.66 -3.31 -33.10
CA GLU A 46 17.96 -3.20 -32.44
C GLU A 46 17.93 -3.74 -31.01
N ASP A 47 16.74 -3.79 -30.40
CA ASP A 47 16.59 -4.04 -28.97
C ASP A 47 15.40 -4.97 -28.68
N LEU A 48 15.70 -6.06 -27.96
CA LEU A 48 14.73 -7.09 -27.61
C LEU A 48 13.59 -6.56 -26.72
N PHE A 49 13.87 -5.58 -25.86
CA PHE A 49 12.86 -4.98 -25.00
C PHE A 49 11.76 -4.32 -25.83
N PHE A 50 12.15 -3.51 -26.80
CA PHE A 50 11.21 -2.85 -27.70
C PHE A 50 10.49 -3.87 -28.58
N LEU A 51 11.20 -4.86 -29.13
CA LEU A 51 10.54 -5.94 -29.87
C LEU A 51 9.45 -6.62 -29.04
N ASN A 52 9.75 -6.96 -27.78
CA ASN A 52 8.79 -7.59 -26.88
C ASN A 52 7.58 -6.68 -26.64
N LEU A 53 7.78 -5.41 -26.28
CA LEU A 53 6.69 -4.45 -26.05
C LEU A 53 5.78 -4.28 -27.28
N TYR A 54 6.33 -4.24 -28.49
CA TYR A 54 5.53 -4.10 -29.72
C TYR A 54 4.86 -5.42 -30.15
N SER A 55 5.32 -6.57 -29.64
CA SER A 55 4.79 -7.89 -30.01
C SER A 55 3.70 -8.41 -29.07
N MET A 56 3.48 -7.75 -27.93
CA MET A 56 2.49 -8.14 -26.94
C MET A 56 1.05 -8.01 -27.47
N ASP A 57 0.21 -8.98 -27.12
CA ASP A 57 -1.25 -8.88 -27.31
C ASP A 57 -1.88 -8.16 -26.12
N TYR A 58 -2.02 -6.83 -26.23
CA TYR A 58 -2.58 -5.98 -25.18
C TYR A 58 -4.06 -6.22 -24.87
N GLN A 59 -4.74 -7.06 -25.67
CA GLN A 59 -6.13 -7.48 -25.44
C GLN A 59 -6.22 -8.83 -24.71
N ASP A 60 -5.10 -9.53 -24.51
CA ASP A 60 -5.09 -10.80 -23.80
C ASP A 60 -5.40 -10.63 -22.30
N LYS A 61 -6.05 -11.62 -21.70
CA LYS A 61 -6.42 -11.56 -20.27
C LYS A 61 -5.23 -11.70 -19.33
N GLY A 62 -4.15 -12.36 -19.78
CA GLY A 62 -2.91 -12.56 -19.05
C GLY A 62 -1.88 -11.45 -19.24
N ILE A 63 -2.21 -10.40 -20.01
CA ILE A 63 -1.25 -9.36 -20.39
C ILE A 63 -0.57 -8.70 -19.18
N GLN A 64 -1.28 -8.54 -18.06
CA GLN A 64 -0.71 -7.94 -16.85
C GLN A 64 0.55 -8.69 -16.38
N GLU A 65 0.48 -10.02 -16.30
CA GLU A 65 1.59 -10.85 -15.81
C GLU A 65 2.74 -10.86 -16.82
N GLU A 66 2.43 -10.94 -18.12
CA GLU A 66 3.44 -10.91 -19.18
C GLU A 66 4.15 -9.54 -19.24
N PHE A 67 3.39 -8.46 -19.16
CA PHE A 67 3.92 -7.08 -19.18
C PHE A 67 4.83 -6.81 -17.99
N GLU A 68 4.39 -7.12 -16.76
CA GLU A 68 5.23 -6.98 -15.57
C GLU A 68 6.51 -7.82 -15.66
N LYS A 69 6.41 -9.06 -16.16
CA LYS A 69 7.57 -9.91 -16.35
C LYS A 69 8.57 -9.31 -17.34
N THR A 70 8.12 -8.87 -18.51
CA THR A 70 8.99 -8.26 -19.51
C THR A 70 9.68 -7.00 -18.98
N ILE A 71 8.97 -6.19 -18.21
CA ILE A 71 9.53 -5.00 -17.57
C ILE A 71 10.64 -5.37 -16.59
N LEU A 72 10.36 -6.32 -15.69
CA LEU A 72 11.32 -6.73 -14.65
C LEU A 72 12.56 -7.44 -15.21
N GLU A 73 12.51 -7.94 -16.45
CA GLU A 73 13.67 -8.49 -17.15
C GLU A 73 14.64 -7.40 -17.67
N HIS A 74 14.17 -6.16 -17.86
CA HIS A 74 14.95 -5.10 -18.54
C HIS A 74 15.11 -3.81 -17.72
N LEU A 75 14.20 -3.55 -16.78
CA LEU A 75 14.19 -2.36 -15.92
C LEU A 75 14.54 -2.73 -14.48
N ASP A 76 15.06 -1.74 -13.73
CA ASP A 76 15.47 -1.93 -12.35
C ASP A 76 14.24 -2.25 -11.46
N GLN A 77 14.27 -3.41 -10.83
CA GLN A 77 13.19 -3.87 -9.96
C GLN A 77 12.97 -2.93 -8.77
N ASN A 78 14.03 -2.40 -8.16
CA ASN A 78 13.91 -1.50 -7.00
C ASN A 78 13.28 -0.17 -7.41
N GLU A 79 13.61 0.33 -8.60
CA GLU A 79 12.99 1.53 -9.17
C GLU A 79 11.48 1.34 -9.38
N PHE A 80 11.08 0.20 -9.96
CA PHE A 80 9.68 -0.12 -10.15
C PHE A 80 8.91 -0.29 -8.82
N GLU A 81 9.49 -1.00 -7.86
CA GLU A 81 8.89 -1.18 -6.53
C GLU A 81 8.72 0.16 -5.81
N LEU A 82 9.72 1.05 -5.91
CA LEU A 82 9.63 2.41 -5.37
C LEU A 82 8.53 3.23 -6.04
N PHE A 83 8.40 3.14 -7.37
CA PHE A 83 7.32 3.77 -8.11
C PHE A 83 5.95 3.27 -7.60
N LYS A 84 5.78 1.96 -7.49
CA LYS A 84 4.54 1.32 -7.03
C LYS A 84 4.16 1.75 -5.61
N ILE A 85 5.14 1.86 -4.70
CA ILE A 85 4.94 2.39 -3.35
C ILE A 85 4.47 3.84 -3.39
N LYS A 86 5.16 4.71 -4.13
CA LYS A 86 4.78 6.13 -4.29
C LYS A 86 3.36 6.24 -4.84
N HIS A 87 3.03 5.44 -5.83
CA HIS A 87 1.68 5.37 -6.40
C HIS A 87 0.63 4.98 -5.34
N ILE A 88 0.85 3.89 -4.58
CA ILE A 88 -0.08 3.44 -3.54
C ILE A 88 -0.29 4.53 -2.47
N LEU A 89 0.80 5.13 -1.99
CA LEU A 89 0.71 6.18 -0.98
C LEU A 89 -0.05 7.40 -1.53
N ASN A 90 0.20 7.83 -2.77
CA ASN A 90 -0.54 8.93 -3.39
C ASN A 90 -2.04 8.61 -3.42
N LYS A 91 -2.44 7.43 -3.89
CA LYS A 91 -3.86 7.01 -3.92
C LYS A 91 -4.50 7.02 -2.53
N ILE A 92 -3.77 6.58 -1.49
CA ILE A 92 -4.25 6.66 -0.10
C ILE A 92 -4.52 8.11 0.31
N THR A 93 -3.66 9.05 -0.09
CA THR A 93 -3.84 10.47 0.24
C THR A 93 -4.97 11.17 -0.49
N GLU A 94 -5.39 10.64 -1.64
CA GLU A 94 -6.38 11.26 -2.54
C GLU A 94 -7.78 10.67 -2.36
N ASP A 95 -7.89 9.34 -2.16
CA ASP A 95 -9.17 8.64 -2.18
C ASP A 95 -9.40 7.80 -0.91
N GLU A 96 -10.22 8.33 -0.01
CA GLU A 96 -10.61 7.67 1.24
C GLU A 96 -11.29 6.30 1.00
N SER A 97 -11.97 6.12 -0.14
CA SER A 97 -12.74 4.91 -0.43
C SER A 97 -11.86 3.69 -0.72
N GLN A 98 -10.61 3.92 -1.12
CA GLN A 98 -9.67 2.88 -1.53
C GLN A 98 -8.72 2.46 -0.41
N ILE A 99 -8.69 3.17 0.73
CA ILE A 99 -7.66 3.01 1.77
C ILE A 99 -7.56 1.57 2.27
N GLU A 100 -8.67 0.92 2.62
CA GLU A 100 -8.64 -0.45 3.15
C GLU A 100 -8.07 -1.44 2.12
N ARG A 101 -8.46 -1.31 0.84
CA ARG A 101 -7.92 -2.13 -0.25
C ARG A 101 -6.42 -1.91 -0.43
N LEU A 102 -5.98 -0.65 -0.43
CA LEU A 102 -4.57 -0.30 -0.60
C LEU A 102 -3.72 -0.73 0.59
N LEU A 103 -4.24 -0.67 1.82
CA LEU A 103 -3.56 -1.20 3.00
C LEU A 103 -3.41 -2.72 2.95
N GLN A 104 -4.39 -3.44 2.39
CA GLN A 104 -4.26 -4.88 2.15
C GLN A 104 -3.12 -5.17 1.16
N VAL A 105 -2.99 -4.38 0.08
CA VAL A 105 -1.86 -4.49 -0.86
C VAL A 105 -0.53 -4.25 -0.15
N CYS A 106 -0.45 -3.26 0.74
CA CYS A 106 0.74 -3.01 1.56
C CYS A 106 1.06 -4.19 2.48
N LEU A 107 0.05 -4.82 3.09
CA LEU A 107 0.22 -5.97 3.98
C LEU A 107 0.74 -7.21 3.24
N ASP A 108 0.27 -7.43 2.02
CA ASP A 108 0.63 -8.56 1.16
C ASP A 108 1.95 -8.34 0.39
N TRP A 109 2.62 -7.22 0.61
CA TRP A 109 3.88 -6.88 -0.05
C TRP A 109 4.93 -7.96 0.20
N LYS A 110 5.58 -8.49 -0.84
CA LYS A 110 6.49 -9.64 -0.69
C LYS A 110 7.96 -9.26 -0.55
N ASN A 111 8.35 -8.06 -0.98
CA ASN A 111 9.75 -7.62 -0.91
C ASN A 111 10.15 -7.32 0.55
N ASN A 112 11.17 -8.04 1.04
CA ASN A 112 11.64 -7.93 2.43
C ASN A 112 12.44 -6.65 2.70
N ASP A 113 13.05 -6.06 1.67
CA ASP A 113 13.83 -4.82 1.83
C ASP A 113 12.94 -3.61 2.15
N MET A 114 11.63 -3.77 1.94
CA MET A 114 10.62 -2.74 2.18
C MET A 114 9.67 -3.13 3.31
N GLU A 115 10.13 -3.87 4.33
CA GLU A 115 9.30 -4.34 5.45
C GLU A 115 8.45 -3.24 6.14
N TRP A 116 8.88 -1.99 6.07
CA TRP A 116 8.13 -0.85 6.57
C TRP A 116 6.77 -0.65 5.84
N ILE A 117 6.64 -1.03 4.57
CA ILE A 117 5.37 -0.93 3.83
C ILE A 117 4.35 -1.93 4.38
N LYS A 118 4.79 -3.16 4.71
CA LYS A 118 3.95 -4.14 5.40
C LYS A 118 3.49 -3.61 6.75
N ARG A 119 4.40 -2.93 7.48
CA ARG A 119 4.05 -2.30 8.75
C ARG A 119 3.01 -1.20 8.59
N PHE A 120 3.08 -0.43 7.51
CA PHE A 120 2.07 0.55 7.18
C PHE A 120 0.72 -0.12 6.88
N GLY A 121 0.74 -1.26 6.17
CA GLY A 121 -0.44 -2.10 5.94
C GLY A 121 -1.17 -2.57 7.22
N TYR A 122 -0.49 -2.65 8.37
CA TYR A 122 -1.12 -3.02 9.64
C TYR A 122 -2.20 -2.05 10.12
N HIS A 123 -2.30 -0.83 9.57
CA HIS A 123 -3.44 0.04 9.83
C HIS A 123 -4.78 -0.58 9.43
N LEU A 124 -4.79 -1.60 8.58
CA LEU A 124 -6.00 -2.36 8.26
C LEU A 124 -6.63 -2.95 9.54
N TYR A 125 -5.83 -3.42 10.49
CA TYR A 125 -6.32 -3.96 11.75
C TYR A 125 -6.83 -2.86 12.70
N ASP A 126 -6.28 -1.64 12.61
CA ASP A 126 -6.72 -0.49 13.41
C ASP A 126 -8.18 -0.15 13.16
N PHE A 127 -8.73 -0.37 11.96
CA PHE A 127 -10.15 -0.11 11.68
C PHE A 127 -11.09 -0.88 12.62
N SER A 128 -10.80 -2.16 12.84
CA SER A 128 -11.59 -3.02 13.74
C SER A 128 -11.48 -2.60 15.20
N GLU A 129 -10.30 -2.14 15.63
CA GLU A 129 -10.05 -1.71 17.00
C GLU A 129 -10.66 -0.33 17.28
N TYR A 130 -10.49 0.63 16.36
CA TYR A 130 -10.96 2.01 16.52
C TYR A 130 -12.46 2.09 16.79
N GLU A 131 -13.25 1.32 16.04
CA GLU A 131 -14.70 1.24 16.23
C GLU A 131 -15.04 0.66 17.61
N PHE A 132 -14.32 -0.36 18.05
CA PHE A 132 -14.51 -0.95 19.38
C PHE A 132 -14.23 0.06 20.52
N TYR A 133 -13.24 0.92 20.34
CA TYR A 133 -12.86 1.97 21.30
C TYR A 133 -13.76 3.22 21.22
N GLY A 134 -14.65 3.30 20.23
CA GLY A 134 -15.58 4.42 20.01
C GLY A 134 -14.94 5.64 19.35
N TYR A 135 -13.81 5.45 18.65
CA TYR A 135 -13.19 6.47 17.81
C TYR A 135 -13.86 6.52 16.44
N SER A 136 -13.75 7.66 15.76
CA SER A 136 -14.32 7.83 14.43
C SER A 136 -13.43 7.18 13.36
N LYS A 137 -14.04 6.44 12.44
CA LYS A 137 -13.36 5.93 11.23
C LYS A 137 -12.66 7.06 10.47
N LYS A 138 -13.27 8.25 10.42
CA LYS A 138 -12.71 9.44 9.77
C LYS A 138 -11.42 9.92 10.44
N GLU A 139 -11.31 9.82 11.77
CA GLU A 139 -10.08 10.20 12.49
C GLU A 139 -8.92 9.26 12.15
N LEU A 140 -9.20 7.96 12.01
CA LEU A 140 -8.21 6.97 11.58
C LEU A 140 -7.79 7.22 10.12
N ILE A 141 -8.74 7.43 9.22
CA ILE A 141 -8.46 7.77 7.81
C ILE A 141 -7.56 9.00 7.72
N ASN A 142 -7.90 10.09 8.41
CA ASN A 142 -7.08 11.31 8.42
C ASN A 142 -5.66 11.06 8.93
N LYS A 143 -5.50 10.19 9.94
CA LYS A 143 -4.20 9.79 10.47
C LYS A 143 -3.40 9.02 9.41
N ILE A 144 -4.00 8.01 8.77
CA ILE A 144 -3.36 7.19 7.73
C ILE A 144 -2.94 8.07 6.55
N GLN A 145 -3.80 8.98 6.10
CA GLN A 145 -3.49 9.90 5.01
C GLN A 145 -2.35 10.85 5.35
N ARG A 146 -2.28 11.36 6.59
CA ARG A 146 -1.15 12.17 7.03
C ARG A 146 0.15 11.37 7.03
N GLU A 147 0.13 10.16 7.59
CA GLU A 147 1.32 9.29 7.60
C GLU A 147 1.76 8.92 6.16
N ALA A 148 0.82 8.69 5.23
CA ALA A 148 1.13 8.48 3.82
C ALA A 148 1.79 9.70 3.18
N LYS A 149 1.32 10.93 3.46
CA LYS A 149 1.96 12.18 2.98
C LYS A 149 3.37 12.36 3.53
N ASP A 150 3.57 12.06 4.80
CA ASP A 150 4.88 12.15 5.45
C ASP A 150 5.86 11.16 4.80
N LEU A 151 5.41 9.92 4.53
CA LEU A 151 6.19 8.90 3.84
C LEU A 151 6.51 9.29 2.39
N LEU A 152 5.53 9.80 1.64
CA LEU A 152 5.74 10.28 0.27
C LEU A 152 6.80 11.37 0.21
N SER A 153 6.72 12.35 1.11
CA SER A 153 7.69 13.44 1.20
C SER A 153 9.10 12.89 1.47
N ALA A 154 9.23 11.92 2.39
CA ALA A 154 10.49 11.27 2.68
C ALA A 154 11.07 10.45 1.50
N LEU A 155 10.22 9.90 0.63
CA LEU A 155 10.64 9.17 -0.58
C LEU A 155 10.98 10.07 -1.77
N GLN A 156 10.62 11.35 -1.71
CA GLN A 156 10.98 12.37 -2.70
C GLN A 156 12.32 13.04 -2.34
N ASP A 157 12.67 13.08 -1.06
CA ASP A 157 13.98 13.52 -0.61
C ASP A 157 15.04 12.41 -0.82
N ASP A 158 15.78 12.49 -1.94
CA ASP A 158 16.84 11.54 -2.35
C ASP A 158 17.91 11.22 -1.29
N ASN A 159 18.01 12.03 -0.23
CA ASN A 159 18.96 11.85 0.87
C ASN A 159 18.58 10.75 1.89
N HIS A 160 17.38 10.17 1.82
CA HIS A 160 16.85 9.30 2.89
C HIS A 160 16.58 7.83 2.52
N ILE A 161 16.62 7.46 1.25
CA ILE A 161 16.13 6.14 0.79
C ILE A 161 16.95 4.95 1.34
N HIS A 162 18.24 5.17 1.70
CA HIS A 162 19.11 4.11 2.22
C HIS A 162 19.34 4.13 3.74
N LYS A 163 18.75 5.08 4.47
CA LYS A 163 18.88 5.13 5.94
C LYS A 163 17.53 4.79 6.55
N ASN A 164 17.37 3.52 6.93
CA ASN A 164 16.38 3.01 7.88
C ASN A 164 15.26 4.02 8.15
N ILE A 165 14.27 4.08 7.26
CA ILE A 165 13.00 4.73 7.58
C ILE A 165 12.48 3.93 8.77
N GLU A 166 12.75 4.40 10.00
CA GLU A 166 12.21 3.82 11.21
C GLU A 166 10.72 4.12 11.20
N PHE A 167 9.97 3.34 10.45
CA PHE A 167 8.54 3.25 10.64
C PHE A 167 8.35 2.63 12.02
N ARG A 168 8.19 3.51 12.99
CA ARG A 168 7.64 3.18 14.29
C ARG A 168 6.14 3.19 14.06
N PRO A 169 5.49 2.03 13.83
CA PRO A 169 4.05 2.02 13.95
C PRO A 169 3.79 2.65 15.30
N ASN A 170 2.92 3.66 15.34
CA ASN A 170 2.33 4.09 16.59
C ASN A 170 1.57 2.85 17.08
N ARG A 171 2.28 1.92 17.74
CA ARG A 171 1.73 1.02 18.72
C ARG A 171 0.93 1.99 19.55
N PHE A 172 -0.39 1.86 19.55
CA PHE A 172 -1.16 2.37 20.67
C PHE A 172 -0.39 1.92 21.89
N THR A 173 0.37 2.83 22.50
CA THR A 173 1.23 2.56 23.62
C THR A 173 0.29 2.36 24.77
N THR A 174 -0.39 1.20 24.80
CA THR A 174 -1.21 0.76 25.93
C THR A 174 -2.06 1.87 26.54
N ILE A 175 -2.53 2.83 25.74
CA ILE A 175 -3.54 3.78 26.17
C ILE A 175 -4.84 2.99 26.06
N ARG A 176 -5.03 2.05 26.99
CA ARG A 176 -6.38 1.71 27.41
C ARG A 176 -6.98 3.06 27.79
N PRO A 177 -7.99 3.57 27.07
CA PRO A 177 -8.63 4.80 27.46
C PRO A 177 -9.03 4.63 28.94
N LYS A 178 -8.64 5.57 29.82
CA LYS A 178 -9.04 5.53 31.25
C LYS A 178 -10.56 5.28 31.37
N SER A 179 -11.33 5.78 30.40
CA SER A 179 -12.77 5.58 30.23
C SER A 179 -13.20 4.11 30.05
N ILE A 180 -12.41 3.25 29.41
CA ILE A 180 -12.74 1.82 29.24
C ILE A 180 -12.44 1.02 30.50
N LYS A 181 -11.33 1.32 31.19
CA LYS A 181 -11.07 0.72 32.51
C LYS A 181 -12.21 1.07 33.47
N ILE A 182 -12.71 2.31 33.43
CA ILE A 182 -13.87 2.78 34.20
C ILE A 182 -15.17 2.09 33.76
N LYS A 183 -15.48 1.98 32.46
CA LYS A 183 -16.68 1.27 31.96
C LYS A 183 -16.69 -0.21 32.35
N ILE A 184 -15.55 -0.90 32.23
CA ILE A 184 -15.40 -2.31 32.64
C ILE A 184 -15.55 -2.45 34.17
N LEU A 185 -14.92 -1.56 34.95
CA LEU A 185 -15.07 -1.51 36.41
C LEU A 185 -16.53 -1.30 36.83
N ASN A 186 -17.25 -0.39 36.17
CA ASN A 186 -18.65 -0.10 36.46
C ASN A 186 -19.57 -1.27 36.09
N ARG A 187 -19.33 -1.95 34.96
CA ARG A 187 -20.05 -3.19 34.60
C ARG A 187 -19.82 -4.31 35.63
N ARG A 188 -18.58 -4.48 36.11
CA ARG A 188 -18.25 -5.46 37.15
C ARG A 188 -18.90 -5.13 38.50
N ARG A 189 -18.91 -3.85 38.90
CA ARG A 189 -19.61 -3.38 40.12
C ARG A 189 -21.12 -3.62 40.05
N LYS A 190 -21.76 -3.33 38.91
CA LYS A 190 -23.21 -3.55 38.71
C LYS A 190 -23.56 -5.04 38.79
N ARG A 191 -22.75 -5.93 38.18
CA ARG A 191 -22.93 -7.39 38.30
C ARG A 191 -22.75 -7.88 39.74
N ARG A 192 -21.72 -7.41 40.46
CA ARG A 192 -21.50 -7.79 41.87
C ARG A 192 -22.68 -7.37 42.76
N LYS A 193 -23.21 -6.14 42.60
CA LYS A 193 -24.40 -5.71 43.34
C LYS A 193 -25.60 -6.61 43.06
N SER A 194 -25.89 -6.92 41.80
CA SER A 194 -27.00 -7.81 41.43
C SER A 194 -26.85 -9.22 42.01
N VAL A 195 -25.63 -9.77 42.07
CA VAL A 195 -25.37 -11.09 42.66
C VAL A 195 -25.55 -11.07 44.18
N LEU A 196 -25.01 -10.07 44.87
CA LEU A 196 -25.16 -9.94 46.32
C LEU A 196 -26.62 -9.77 46.74
N GLU A 197 -27.40 -9.04 45.96
CA GLU A 197 -28.83 -8.82 46.23
C GLU A 197 -29.64 -10.11 46.04
N ARG A 198 -29.32 -10.93 45.04
CA ARG A 198 -29.91 -12.28 44.89
C ARG A 198 -29.56 -13.18 46.07
N LEU A 199 -28.30 -13.20 46.50
CA LEU A 199 -27.86 -14.01 47.64
C LEU A 199 -28.55 -13.58 48.94
N ARG A 200 -28.70 -12.27 49.18
CA ARG A 200 -29.40 -11.74 50.35
C ARG A 200 -30.88 -12.15 50.35
N ASN A 201 -31.54 -12.10 49.19
CA ASN A 201 -32.93 -12.53 49.05
C ASN A 201 -33.11 -14.05 49.23
N MET A 202 -32.09 -14.85 48.95
CA MET A 202 -32.10 -16.30 49.21
C MET A 202 -31.92 -16.63 50.69
N LEU A 203 -31.10 -15.86 51.42
CA LEU A 203 -30.85 -16.10 52.85
C LEU A 203 -31.97 -15.61 53.77
N ASN A 204 -32.84 -14.72 53.27
CA ASN A 204 -34.00 -14.18 54.00
C ASN A 204 -35.31 -14.93 53.69
N ARG A 205 -35.24 -16.06 52.97
CA ARG A 205 -36.35 -16.99 52.73
C ARG A 205 -36.12 -18.26 53.53
#